data_AF-A0A1E9ZIV1-F1
#
_entry.id   AF-A0A1E9ZIV1-F1
#
_cell.length_a   1.000
_cell.length_b   1.000
_cell.length_c   1.000
_cell.angle_alpha   90.00
_cell.angle_beta   90.00
_cell.angle_gamma   90.00
#
_symmetry.space_group_name_H-M   'P 1'
#
loop_
_entity.id
_entity.type
_entity.pdbx_description
1 polymer ?
#
loop_
_entity_poly.entity_id
_entity_poly.type
_entity_poly.pdbx_seq_one_letter_code
_entity_poly.pdbx_strand_id
1 'polypeptide(L)'
;MLGSGALVGLGALLAACGQQANNEAAATATAAPSETASASAAATESPSASTTPKPKVTRGYSGQSKAPDGEYRKADGYGPAQNVPKPRNEPAQYPETEEGLNRMMEDWVNAHNYAIQTGDCSYAFKYVTEDTEEYGFYKYIEILYKNGGWAVDSLDSYQSESALFYDESKKIYRMKVRRIWSTEIYIESNGDITRKANTDTSDDTFYFLYTYSNGYWKIIDSKYENEL
;
A
#
# COMPACT_ATOMS: atom_id res chain seq x y z
N MET A 1 23.51 40.58 25.48
CA MET A 1 23.11 41.98 25.74
C MET A 1 22.30 42.46 24.54
N LEU A 2 21.23 43.22 24.80
CA LEU A 2 20.11 43.62 23.92
C LEU A 2 19.12 42.47 23.63
N GLY A 3 17.82 42.53 23.96
CA GLY A 3 16.97 43.56 24.57
C GLY A 3 15.52 43.42 24.06
N SER A 4 14.55 43.38 25.00
CA SER A 4 13.09 43.70 24.99
C SER A 4 12.37 44.05 23.67
N GLY A 5 11.06 43.83 23.43
CA GLY A 5 9.90 43.48 24.26
C GLY A 5 8.57 43.95 23.59
N ALA A 6 7.42 43.53 24.14
CA ALA A 6 6.00 44.00 23.99
C ALA A 6 5.28 43.84 22.62
N LEU A 7 4.00 43.43 22.44
CA LEU A 7 2.66 43.41 23.11
C LEU A 7 1.62 44.40 22.50
N VAL A 8 0.43 43.85 22.14
CA VAL A 8 -0.95 44.43 21.99
C VAL A 8 -1.39 45.14 20.68
N GLY A 9 -2.63 44.82 20.24
CA GLY A 9 -3.57 45.75 19.57
C GLY A 9 -4.52 45.08 18.56
N LEU A 10 -5.73 44.62 18.95
CA LEU A 10 -7.06 45.27 18.90
C LEU A 10 -7.65 45.59 17.50
N GLY A 11 -8.89 45.14 17.29
CA GLY A 11 -9.59 45.05 16.01
C GLY A 11 -10.27 46.32 15.48
N ALA A 12 -10.95 46.15 14.34
CA ALA A 12 -11.87 47.13 13.76
C ALA A 12 -12.99 46.41 12.96
N LEU A 13 -14.24 46.76 13.30
CA LEU A 13 -15.47 46.51 12.55
C LEU A 13 -15.56 47.44 11.33
N LEU A 14 -16.15 46.98 10.22
CA LEU A 14 -16.65 47.83 9.14
C LEU A 14 -17.97 47.27 8.60
N ALA A 15 -18.98 48.15 8.60
CA ALA A 15 -20.31 47.98 8.04
C ALA A 15 -20.49 48.94 6.85
N ALA A 16 -21.25 48.52 5.83
CA ALA A 16 -22.03 49.35 4.88
C ALA A 16 -22.74 48.39 3.89
N CYS A 17 -24.08 48.32 3.82
CA CYS A 17 -24.99 49.13 3.00
C CYS A 17 -24.54 49.22 1.52
N GLY A 18 -25.27 48.83 0.49
CA GLY A 18 -26.71 48.65 0.27
C GLY A 18 -26.99 49.26 -1.11
N GLN A 19 -27.70 48.57 -2.02
CA GLN A 19 -28.22 49.22 -3.22
C GLN A 19 -29.44 48.49 -3.80
N GLN A 20 -30.53 49.24 -3.84
CA GLN A 20 -31.84 48.93 -4.38
C GLN A 20 -32.06 49.85 -5.58
N ALA A 21 -32.66 49.34 -6.67
CA ALA A 21 -33.15 50.15 -7.78
C ALA A 21 -34.53 49.63 -8.22
N ASN A 22 -35.42 50.59 -8.44
CA ASN A 22 -36.87 50.51 -8.62
C ASN A 22 -37.30 50.05 -10.03
N ASN A 23 -38.55 49.57 -10.14
CA ASN A 23 -39.53 50.16 -11.06
C ASN A 23 -40.98 49.82 -10.68
N GLU A 24 -41.85 50.81 -10.81
CA GLU A 24 -43.27 50.86 -10.40
C GLU A 24 -44.25 50.48 -11.54
N ALA A 25 -45.46 50.01 -11.14
CA ALA A 25 -46.84 50.31 -11.61
C ALA A 25 -47.20 50.25 -13.13
N ALA A 26 -48.37 49.82 -13.65
CA ALA A 26 -49.72 49.52 -13.14
C ALA A 26 -50.54 48.73 -14.21
N ALA A 27 -51.75 48.27 -13.80
CA ALA A 27 -53.01 48.04 -14.57
C ALA A 27 -53.44 46.62 -15.00
N THR A 28 -54.31 46.03 -14.14
CA THR A 28 -55.61 45.31 -14.39
C THR A 28 -55.94 44.61 -15.72
N ALA A 29 -56.23 43.30 -15.69
CA ALA A 29 -57.60 42.71 -15.76
C ALA A 29 -57.63 41.15 -15.78
N THR A 30 -58.32 40.58 -14.79
CA THR A 30 -59.18 39.37 -14.74
C THR A 30 -58.87 38.07 -15.53
N ALA A 31 -58.59 36.97 -14.81
CA ALA A 31 -59.33 35.69 -14.81
C ALA A 31 -58.73 34.71 -13.77
N ALA A 32 -59.57 34.07 -12.94
CA ALA A 32 -59.23 33.14 -11.85
C ALA A 32 -59.33 31.65 -12.31
N PRO A 33 -59.27 30.61 -11.44
CA PRO A 33 -58.60 30.38 -10.14
C PRO A 33 -57.85 29.02 -10.05
N SER A 34 -57.08 28.78 -8.97
CA SER A 34 -56.96 27.51 -8.17
C SER A 34 -55.74 27.61 -7.24
N GLU A 35 -55.92 27.91 -5.95
CA GLU A 35 -56.02 26.98 -4.80
C GLU A 35 -54.67 26.50 -4.23
N THR A 36 -54.32 27.06 -3.04
CA THR A 36 -53.75 26.45 -1.79
C THR A 36 -52.54 25.51 -1.86
N ALA A 37 -51.60 25.45 -0.91
CA ALA A 37 -51.22 26.19 0.29
C ALA A 37 -49.85 25.62 0.73
N SER A 38 -49.01 26.43 1.39
CA SER A 38 -47.73 26.03 1.99
C SER A 38 -47.89 25.05 3.16
N ALA A 39 -46.95 24.12 3.31
CA ALA A 39 -46.45 23.69 4.62
C ALA A 39 -45.04 23.08 4.51
N SER A 40 -44.10 23.72 5.19
CA SER A 40 -42.73 23.25 5.42
C SER A 40 -42.71 22.19 6.52
N ALA A 41 -41.94 21.12 6.35
CA ALA A 41 -41.51 20.25 7.44
C ALA A 41 -40.07 19.79 7.17
N ALA A 42 -39.13 20.35 7.91
CA ALA A 42 -37.77 19.86 8.02
C ALA A 42 -37.78 18.53 8.78
N ALA A 43 -37.22 17.48 8.18
CA ALA A 43 -36.86 16.25 8.87
C ALA A 43 -35.33 16.13 8.86
N THR A 44 -34.76 16.23 10.06
CA THR A 44 -33.38 15.89 10.39
C THR A 44 -33.18 14.39 10.26
N GLU A 45 -32.55 13.93 9.18
CA GLU A 45 -32.08 12.55 9.08
C GLU A 45 -30.71 12.41 9.75
N SER A 46 -30.71 11.61 10.82
CA SER A 46 -29.53 11.08 11.49
C SER A 46 -28.72 10.19 10.53
N PRO A 47 -27.38 10.15 10.60
CA PRO A 47 -26.60 9.21 9.80
C PRO A 47 -26.79 7.80 10.39
N SER A 48 -27.72 7.05 9.83
CA SER A 48 -27.86 5.62 10.11
C SER A 48 -26.63 4.90 9.54
N ALA A 49 -25.67 4.57 10.39
CA ALA A 49 -24.60 3.64 10.04
C ALA A 49 -25.24 2.29 9.74
N SER A 50 -25.35 1.94 8.45
CA SER A 50 -25.81 0.64 7.98
C SER A 50 -24.87 -0.44 8.54
N THR A 51 -25.37 -1.23 9.49
CA THR A 51 -24.69 -2.39 10.08
C THR A 51 -24.88 -3.66 9.24
N THR A 52 -25.26 -3.52 7.96
CA THR A 52 -25.37 -4.67 7.06
C THR A 52 -24.01 -5.37 6.97
N PRO A 53 -23.87 -6.63 7.42
CA PRO A 53 -22.61 -7.34 7.32
C PRO A 53 -22.17 -7.36 5.86
N LYS A 54 -20.92 -6.93 5.60
CA LYS A 54 -20.36 -7.03 4.25
C LYS A 54 -20.37 -8.50 3.81
N PRO A 55 -20.71 -8.79 2.55
CA PRO A 55 -20.70 -10.15 2.04
C PRO A 55 -19.29 -10.72 2.17
N LYS A 56 -19.15 -11.80 2.96
CA LYS A 56 -17.88 -12.51 3.11
C LYS A 56 -17.48 -13.10 1.77
N VAL A 57 -16.32 -12.72 1.25
CA VAL A 57 -15.80 -13.32 0.01
C VAL A 57 -15.37 -14.74 0.33
N THR A 58 -15.96 -15.71 -0.35
CA THR A 58 -15.56 -17.12 -0.21
C THR A 58 -14.35 -17.35 -1.11
N ARG A 59 -13.18 -17.56 -0.50
CA ARG A 59 -11.96 -17.91 -1.24
C ARG A 59 -12.19 -19.17 -2.08
N GLY A 60 -12.19 -19.01 -3.39
CA GLY A 60 -12.28 -20.09 -4.37
C GLY A 60 -10.94 -20.35 -5.05
N TYR A 61 -11.02 -20.89 -6.26
CA TYR A 61 -9.88 -21.01 -7.16
C TYR A 61 -9.82 -19.80 -8.10
N SER A 62 -8.62 -19.32 -8.39
CA SER A 62 -8.44 -18.41 -9.51
C SER A 62 -8.93 -19.06 -10.82
N GLY A 63 -9.56 -18.28 -11.69
CA GLY A 63 -10.24 -18.80 -12.88
C GLY A 63 -11.44 -19.71 -12.55
N GLN A 64 -11.99 -19.61 -11.33
CA GLN A 64 -13.19 -20.33 -10.85
C GLN A 64 -13.10 -21.87 -10.92
N SER A 65 -11.90 -22.42 -11.10
CA SER A 65 -11.67 -23.86 -11.19
C SER A 65 -10.26 -24.23 -10.76
N LYS A 66 -10.10 -25.44 -10.23
CA LYS A 66 -8.78 -26.00 -9.94
C LYS A 66 -7.99 -26.11 -11.24
N ALA A 67 -6.77 -25.58 -11.26
CA ALA A 67 -5.86 -25.73 -12.38
C ALA A 67 -5.37 -27.19 -12.49
N PRO A 68 -5.19 -27.71 -13.71
CA PRO A 68 -4.41 -28.93 -13.93
C PRO A 68 -3.06 -28.84 -13.23
N ASP A 69 -2.54 -29.96 -12.74
CA ASP A 69 -1.28 -29.97 -12.01
C ASP A 69 -0.15 -29.41 -12.89
N GLY A 70 0.58 -28.41 -12.37
CA GLY A 70 1.65 -27.71 -13.06
C GLY A 70 1.22 -26.54 -13.96
N GLU A 71 -0.07 -26.37 -14.25
CA GLU A 71 -0.57 -25.19 -14.95
C GLU A 71 -0.64 -24.01 -13.98
N TYR A 72 0.29 -23.07 -14.09
CA TYR A 72 0.26 -21.85 -13.32
C TYR A 72 -0.95 -20.99 -13.70
N ARG A 73 -1.70 -20.54 -12.69
CA ARG A 73 -2.74 -19.52 -12.85
C ARG A 73 -2.51 -18.40 -11.85
N LYS A 74 -2.40 -17.17 -12.35
CA LYS A 74 -2.30 -16.00 -11.47
C LYS A 74 -3.54 -15.84 -10.59
N ALA A 75 -3.39 -15.13 -9.48
CA ALA A 75 -4.50 -14.77 -8.62
C ALA A 75 -5.49 -13.85 -9.37
N ASP A 76 -6.75 -13.87 -8.94
CA ASP A 76 -7.79 -12.97 -9.45
C ASP A 76 -8.81 -12.63 -8.35
N GLY A 77 -9.94 -12.03 -8.72
CA GLY A 77 -11.01 -11.69 -7.77
C GLY A 77 -11.70 -12.88 -7.09
N TYR A 78 -11.44 -14.12 -7.51
CA TYR A 78 -12.06 -15.33 -6.97
C TYR A 78 -11.13 -16.11 -6.04
N GLY A 79 -9.82 -16.06 -6.26
CA GLY A 79 -8.88 -16.77 -5.41
C GLY A 79 -7.41 -16.46 -5.65
N PRO A 80 -6.54 -17.02 -4.78
CA PRO A 80 -5.09 -16.86 -4.89
C PRO A 80 -4.54 -17.57 -6.13
N ALA A 81 -3.25 -17.34 -6.41
CA ALA A 81 -2.57 -18.01 -7.49
C ALA A 81 -2.50 -19.52 -7.26
N GLN A 82 -2.48 -20.29 -8.36
CA GLN A 82 -2.41 -21.74 -8.35
C GLN A 82 -1.12 -22.20 -9.01
N ASN A 83 -0.57 -23.31 -8.50
CA ASN A 83 0.64 -23.95 -9.02
C ASN A 83 1.83 -22.98 -9.16
N VAL A 84 1.98 -22.05 -8.21
CA VAL A 84 3.14 -21.14 -8.18
C VAL A 84 4.41 -21.97 -8.06
N PRO A 85 5.42 -21.79 -8.93
CA PRO A 85 6.69 -22.49 -8.82
C PRO A 85 7.32 -22.28 -7.44
N LYS A 86 7.70 -23.37 -6.79
CA LYS A 86 8.31 -23.30 -5.46
C LYS A 86 9.73 -22.71 -5.55
N PRO A 87 10.11 -21.81 -4.62
CA PRO A 87 11.49 -21.37 -4.46
C PRO A 87 12.41 -22.50 -4.04
N ARG A 88 13.70 -22.20 -3.96
CA ARG A 88 14.68 -23.11 -3.34
C ARG A 88 14.28 -23.43 -1.91
N ASN A 89 14.41 -24.69 -1.52
CA ASN A 89 14.13 -25.09 -0.14
C ASN A 89 15.05 -24.40 0.87
N GLU A 90 16.33 -24.24 0.54
CA GLU A 90 17.31 -23.52 1.37
C GLU A 90 18.10 -22.50 0.54
N PRO A 91 18.50 -21.37 1.14
CA PRO A 91 19.41 -20.42 0.50
C PRO A 91 20.67 -21.13 -0.02
N ALA A 92 21.11 -20.76 -1.22
CA ALA A 92 22.40 -21.19 -1.73
C ALA A 92 23.53 -20.39 -1.06
N GLN A 93 24.71 -20.98 -1.01
CA GLN A 93 25.91 -20.24 -0.68
C GLN A 93 26.41 -19.51 -1.93
N TYR A 94 26.78 -18.25 -1.74
CA TYR A 94 27.37 -17.38 -2.75
C TYR A 94 28.63 -16.72 -2.21
N PRO A 95 29.59 -16.36 -3.08
CA PRO A 95 30.80 -15.66 -2.63
C PRO A 95 30.47 -14.27 -2.05
N GLU A 96 31.38 -13.73 -1.24
CA GLU A 96 31.32 -12.37 -0.68
C GLU A 96 31.67 -11.32 -1.75
N THR A 97 30.87 -11.29 -2.82
CA THR A 97 31.03 -10.36 -3.95
C THR A 97 29.67 -9.79 -4.34
N GLU A 98 29.68 -8.69 -5.10
CA GLU A 98 28.45 -8.12 -5.66
C GLU A 98 27.69 -9.13 -6.53
N GLU A 99 28.39 -9.93 -7.34
CA GLU A 99 27.76 -11.01 -8.12
C GLU A 99 27.09 -12.04 -7.20
N GLY A 100 27.77 -12.43 -6.11
CA GLY A 100 27.21 -13.36 -5.13
C GLY A 100 25.97 -12.79 -4.44
N LEU A 101 25.98 -11.50 -4.11
CA LEU A 101 24.83 -10.79 -3.55
C LEU A 101 23.67 -10.73 -4.55
N ASN A 102 23.94 -10.42 -5.83
CA ASN A 102 22.92 -10.37 -6.87
C ASN A 102 22.23 -11.73 -7.07
N ARG A 103 22.99 -12.84 -7.04
CA ARG A 103 22.41 -14.19 -7.08
C ARG A 103 21.55 -14.51 -5.85
N MET A 104 21.96 -14.05 -4.66
CA MET A 104 21.10 -14.16 -3.47
C MET A 104 19.82 -13.35 -3.63
N MET A 105 19.90 -12.11 -4.15
CA MET A 105 18.74 -11.26 -4.37
C MET A 105 17.77 -11.89 -5.38
N GLU A 106 18.24 -12.53 -6.46
CA GLU A 106 17.38 -13.29 -7.39
C GLU A 106 16.61 -14.40 -6.68
N ASP A 107 17.29 -15.20 -5.85
CA ASP A 107 16.65 -16.25 -5.05
C ASP A 107 15.64 -15.67 -4.05
N TRP A 108 15.98 -14.57 -3.39
CA TRP A 108 15.09 -13.87 -2.45
C TRP A 108 13.86 -13.31 -3.15
N VAL A 109 13.99 -12.65 -4.31
CA VAL A 109 12.83 -12.11 -5.07
C VAL A 109 11.88 -13.23 -5.49
N ASN A 110 12.40 -14.40 -5.87
CA ASN A 110 11.57 -15.58 -6.15
C ASN A 110 10.81 -16.03 -4.90
N ALA A 111 11.47 -16.06 -3.74
CA ALA A 111 10.83 -16.41 -2.47
C ALA A 111 9.82 -15.37 -1.98
N HIS A 112 10.15 -14.08 -2.12
CA HIS A 112 9.31 -12.93 -1.81
C HIS A 112 8.01 -12.97 -2.63
N ASN A 113 8.12 -13.12 -3.95
CA ASN A 113 6.95 -13.20 -4.83
C ASN A 113 6.15 -14.49 -4.63
N TYR A 114 6.79 -15.60 -4.26
CA TYR A 114 6.07 -16.81 -3.86
C TYR A 114 5.24 -16.58 -2.60
N ALA A 115 5.81 -15.91 -1.60
CA ALA A 115 5.12 -15.54 -0.36
C ALA A 115 3.88 -14.70 -0.65
N ILE A 116 3.99 -13.65 -1.46
CA ILE A 116 2.86 -12.79 -1.86
C ILE A 116 1.74 -13.60 -2.51
N GLN A 117 2.07 -14.53 -3.40
CA GLN A 117 1.09 -15.28 -4.19
C GLN A 117 0.41 -16.43 -3.46
N THR A 118 1.05 -16.96 -2.42
CA THR A 118 0.60 -18.21 -1.77
C THR A 118 0.29 -18.05 -0.29
N GLY A 119 0.80 -17.00 0.35
CA GLY A 119 0.78 -16.83 1.80
C GLY A 119 1.81 -17.69 2.54
N ASP A 120 2.57 -18.54 1.84
CA ASP A 120 3.65 -19.32 2.44
C ASP A 120 4.95 -18.51 2.42
N CYS A 121 5.19 -17.80 3.51
CA CYS A 121 6.35 -16.94 3.68
C CYS A 121 7.60 -17.68 4.18
N SER A 122 7.53 -18.99 4.43
CA SER A 122 8.62 -19.76 5.05
C SER A 122 9.93 -19.73 4.26
N TYR A 123 9.85 -19.59 2.93
CA TYR A 123 11.02 -19.46 2.05
C TYR A 123 11.65 -18.06 2.14
N ALA A 124 10.82 -17.01 2.20
CA ALA A 124 11.28 -15.62 2.18
C ALA A 124 11.95 -15.20 3.50
N PHE A 125 11.43 -15.69 4.65
CA PHE A 125 12.03 -15.45 5.96
C PHE A 125 13.49 -15.89 6.08
N LYS A 126 13.96 -16.82 5.24
CA LYS A 126 15.34 -17.33 5.31
C LYS A 126 16.39 -16.29 4.90
N TYR A 127 15.99 -15.27 4.14
CA TYR A 127 16.86 -14.24 3.59
C TYR A 127 16.91 -12.95 4.40
N VAL A 128 15.95 -12.75 5.30
CA VAL A 128 15.79 -11.51 6.08
C VAL A 128 16.00 -11.76 7.58
N THR A 129 16.23 -10.70 8.36
CA THR A 129 16.17 -10.74 9.83
C THR A 129 14.81 -10.27 10.35
N GLU A 130 14.50 -10.54 11.62
CA GLU A 130 13.17 -10.21 12.17
C GLU A 130 12.91 -8.70 12.29
N ASP A 131 13.98 -7.91 12.37
CA ASP A 131 13.90 -6.46 12.52
C ASP A 131 13.62 -5.71 11.20
N THR A 132 13.59 -6.38 10.04
CA THR A 132 13.38 -5.70 8.75
C THR A 132 11.91 -5.44 8.44
N GLU A 133 11.66 -4.42 7.63
CA GLU A 133 10.32 -4.14 7.11
C GLU A 133 9.75 -5.32 6.31
N GLU A 134 10.60 -6.04 5.56
CA GLU A 134 10.22 -7.24 4.80
C GLU A 134 9.70 -8.34 5.71
N TYR A 135 10.31 -8.56 6.88
CA TYR A 135 9.82 -9.55 7.83
C TYR A 135 8.41 -9.17 8.32
N GLY A 136 8.21 -7.90 8.69
CA GLY A 136 6.89 -7.37 9.04
C GLY A 136 5.85 -7.54 7.93
N PHE A 137 6.25 -7.26 6.69
CA PHE A 137 5.43 -7.48 5.50
C PHE A 137 5.04 -8.95 5.32
N TYR A 138 5.98 -9.89 5.48
CA TYR A 138 5.68 -11.32 5.40
C TYR A 138 4.73 -11.77 6.51
N LYS A 139 4.87 -11.24 7.74
CA LYS A 139 3.87 -11.48 8.81
C LYS A 139 2.48 -10.98 8.41
N TYR A 140 2.39 -9.81 7.79
CA TYR A 140 1.13 -9.30 7.25
C TYR A 140 0.53 -10.23 6.19
N ILE A 141 1.34 -10.70 5.23
CA ILE A 141 0.91 -11.65 4.19
C ILE A 141 0.43 -12.97 4.81
N GLU A 142 1.14 -13.55 5.78
CA GLU A 142 0.69 -14.77 6.47
C GLU A 142 -0.69 -14.56 7.13
N ILE A 143 -0.90 -13.40 7.78
CA ILE A 143 -2.17 -13.08 8.45
C ILE A 143 -3.29 -12.92 7.42
N LEU A 144 -3.06 -12.19 6.32
CA LEU A 144 -4.00 -12.03 5.22
C LEU A 144 -4.47 -13.41 4.72
N TYR A 145 -3.52 -14.30 4.42
CA TYR A 145 -3.82 -15.63 3.91
C TYR A 145 -4.42 -16.56 4.96
N LYS A 146 -4.07 -16.43 6.23
CA LYS A 146 -4.71 -17.17 7.32
C LYS A 146 -6.16 -16.77 7.51
N ASN A 147 -6.49 -15.50 7.32
CA ASN A 147 -7.83 -14.96 7.51
C ASN A 147 -8.79 -15.23 6.35
N GLY A 148 -8.29 -15.68 5.21
CA GLY A 148 -9.11 -15.95 4.01
C GLY A 148 -8.88 -14.99 2.86
N GLY A 149 -8.06 -13.95 3.04
CA GLY A 149 -7.70 -12.98 1.99
C GLY A 149 -6.51 -13.41 1.12
N TRP A 150 -6.20 -12.67 0.07
CA TRP A 150 -5.06 -12.95 -0.82
C TRP A 150 -4.63 -11.72 -1.61
N ALA A 151 -3.43 -11.79 -2.21
CA ALA A 151 -2.90 -10.74 -3.06
C ALA A 151 -3.17 -11.01 -4.55
N VAL A 152 -3.37 -9.95 -5.33
CA VAL A 152 -3.62 -9.99 -6.78
C VAL A 152 -2.70 -8.98 -7.46
N ASP A 153 -2.05 -9.36 -8.57
CA ASP A 153 -1.19 -8.47 -9.37
C ASP A 153 -0.23 -7.61 -8.51
N SER A 154 0.36 -8.20 -7.47
CA SER A 154 1.18 -7.51 -6.45
C SER A 154 2.64 -7.98 -6.43
N LEU A 155 3.19 -8.30 -7.61
CA LEU A 155 4.56 -8.84 -7.70
C LEU A 155 5.58 -7.73 -7.81
N ASP A 156 6.73 -7.97 -7.19
CA ASP A 156 7.84 -7.04 -7.13
C ASP A 156 9.03 -7.53 -7.94
N SER A 157 9.81 -6.58 -8.42
CA SER A 157 11.17 -6.83 -8.91
C SER A 157 12.11 -5.76 -8.35
N TYR A 158 13.40 -6.06 -8.33
CA TYR A 158 14.40 -5.18 -7.75
C TYR A 158 15.56 -5.00 -8.71
N GLN A 159 16.03 -3.76 -8.83
CA GLN A 159 17.16 -3.38 -9.66
C GLN A 159 18.22 -2.67 -8.81
N SER A 160 19.48 -3.09 -8.91
CA SER A 160 20.59 -2.38 -8.27
C SER A 160 20.86 -1.05 -8.96
N GLU A 161 21.03 0.01 -8.17
CA GLU A 161 21.24 1.41 -8.59
C GLU A 161 22.61 1.94 -8.14
N SER A 162 23.38 1.15 -7.39
CA SER A 162 24.76 1.46 -7.01
C SER A 162 25.62 0.20 -6.99
N ALA A 163 26.94 0.39 -7.00
CA ALA A 163 27.86 -0.66 -6.61
C ALA A 163 27.64 -1.05 -5.13
N LEU A 164 28.05 -2.28 -4.79
CA LEU A 164 28.08 -2.75 -3.41
C LEU A 164 29.12 -1.97 -2.59
N PHE A 165 28.67 -1.38 -1.48
CA PHE A 165 29.54 -0.67 -0.53
C PHE A 165 29.65 -1.45 0.78
N TYR A 166 30.86 -1.54 1.34
CA TYR A 166 31.09 -2.11 2.66
C TYR A 166 31.44 -1.01 3.68
N ASP A 167 30.68 -0.93 4.77
CA ASP A 167 30.95 -0.05 5.90
C ASP A 167 31.84 -0.76 6.92
N GLU A 168 33.11 -0.38 6.97
CA GLU A 168 34.10 -0.95 7.88
C GLU A 168 33.79 -0.72 9.37
N SER A 169 33.09 0.35 9.71
CA SER A 169 32.78 0.71 11.09
C SER A 169 31.59 -0.08 11.63
N LYS A 170 30.56 -0.24 10.81
CA LYS A 170 29.32 -0.97 11.13
C LYS A 170 29.45 -2.47 10.82
N LYS A 171 30.44 -2.88 10.02
CA LYS A 171 30.64 -4.25 9.53
C LYS A 171 29.42 -4.79 8.77
N ILE A 172 28.84 -3.93 7.92
CA ILE A 172 27.69 -4.25 7.08
C ILE A 172 27.93 -3.79 5.64
N TYR A 173 27.23 -4.41 4.72
CA TYR A 173 27.17 -3.98 3.33
C TYR A 173 25.92 -3.13 3.10
N ARG A 174 25.95 -2.27 2.08
CA ARG A 174 24.76 -1.59 1.57
C ARG A 174 24.81 -1.49 0.05
N MET A 175 23.64 -1.54 -0.57
CA MET A 175 23.46 -1.30 -2.00
C MET A 175 22.17 -0.52 -2.21
N LYS A 176 22.25 0.52 -3.04
CA LYS A 176 21.07 1.25 -3.47
C LYS A 176 20.31 0.36 -4.44
N VAL A 177 19.02 0.21 -4.23
CA VAL A 177 18.12 -0.58 -5.06
C VAL A 177 16.89 0.24 -5.42
N ARG A 178 16.30 -0.08 -6.56
CA ARG A 178 14.97 0.36 -6.97
C ARG A 178 14.02 -0.82 -6.91
N ARG A 179 12.93 -0.70 -6.14
CA ARG A 179 11.78 -1.59 -6.24
C ARG A 179 10.97 -1.21 -7.48
N ILE A 180 10.64 -2.19 -8.31
CA ILE A 180 9.85 -2.03 -9.52
C ILE A 180 8.59 -2.84 -9.33
N TRP A 181 7.48 -2.13 -9.18
CA TRP A 181 6.14 -2.66 -8.94
C TRP A 181 5.10 -1.76 -9.62
N SER A 182 3.93 -2.29 -9.95
CA SER A 182 2.86 -1.57 -10.65
C SER A 182 1.63 -1.35 -9.78
N THR A 183 1.21 -2.39 -9.07
CA THR A 183 0.02 -2.39 -8.22
C THR A 183 0.23 -3.23 -6.97
N GLU A 184 -0.49 -2.90 -5.91
CA GLU A 184 -0.69 -3.74 -4.75
C GLU A 184 -2.20 -3.88 -4.54
N ILE A 185 -2.71 -5.10 -4.63
CA ILE A 185 -4.13 -5.40 -4.47
C ILE A 185 -4.27 -6.52 -3.46
N TYR A 186 -4.85 -6.21 -2.31
CA TYR A 186 -5.16 -7.18 -1.26
C TYR A 186 -6.67 -7.30 -1.12
N ILE A 187 -7.19 -8.52 -1.26
CA ILE A 187 -8.59 -8.85 -1.03
C ILE A 187 -8.68 -9.48 0.35
N GLU A 188 -9.40 -8.85 1.26
CA GLU A 188 -9.67 -9.37 2.60
C GLU A 188 -10.84 -10.37 2.58
N SER A 189 -10.90 -11.23 3.59
CA SER A 189 -11.96 -12.25 3.69
C SER A 189 -13.37 -11.68 3.83
N ASN A 190 -13.49 -10.45 4.33
CA ASN A 190 -14.74 -9.71 4.45
C ASN A 190 -15.14 -8.98 3.14
N GLY A 191 -14.33 -9.14 2.08
CA GLY A 191 -14.52 -8.50 0.78
C GLY A 191 -13.95 -7.09 0.64
N ASP A 192 -13.30 -6.56 1.67
CA ASP A 192 -12.58 -5.29 1.54
C ASP A 192 -11.39 -5.44 0.61
N ILE A 193 -11.16 -4.43 -0.22
CA ILE A 193 -10.08 -4.45 -1.21
C ILE A 193 -9.21 -3.22 -1.00
N THR A 194 -7.96 -3.45 -0.62
CA THR A 194 -6.92 -2.44 -0.67
C THR A 194 -6.35 -2.41 -2.08
N ARG A 195 -6.25 -1.23 -2.69
CA ARG A 195 -5.61 -1.03 -3.99
C ARG A 195 -4.65 0.15 -3.92
N LYS A 196 -3.38 -0.08 -4.21
CA LYS A 196 -2.37 0.95 -4.45
C LYS A 196 -1.86 0.78 -5.88
N ALA A 197 -1.72 1.87 -6.60
CA ALA A 197 -1.02 1.90 -7.88
C ALA A 197 0.27 2.67 -7.68
N ASN A 198 1.35 2.24 -8.32
CA ASN A 198 2.63 2.93 -8.27
C ASN A 198 2.62 4.14 -9.21
N THR A 199 1.98 5.23 -8.77
CA THR A 199 1.90 6.48 -9.53
C THR A 199 2.94 7.52 -9.08
N ASP A 200 3.46 7.37 -7.87
CA ASP A 200 4.55 8.16 -7.31
C ASP A 200 5.71 7.20 -7.02
N THR A 201 6.82 7.41 -7.70
CA THR A 201 8.00 6.54 -7.65
C THR A 201 9.14 7.15 -6.82
N SER A 202 8.86 8.21 -6.06
CA SER A 202 9.87 8.93 -5.27
C SER A 202 10.42 8.10 -4.11
N ASP A 203 9.65 7.13 -3.60
CA ASP A 203 10.01 6.21 -2.52
C ASP A 203 10.48 4.83 -3.02
N ASP A 204 10.48 4.59 -4.34
CA ASP A 204 10.87 3.31 -4.93
C ASP A 204 12.37 3.03 -4.84
N THR A 205 13.20 4.02 -4.47
CA THR A 205 14.65 3.88 -4.39
C THR A 205 15.15 4.06 -2.97
N PHE A 206 15.82 3.04 -2.44
CA PHE A 206 16.31 2.98 -1.07
C PHE A 206 17.56 2.09 -1.00
N TYR A 207 18.13 1.92 0.19
CA TYR A 207 19.24 1.03 0.45
C TYR A 207 18.76 -0.20 1.17
N PHE A 208 19.13 -1.37 0.67
CA PHE A 208 19.19 -2.53 1.53
C PHE A 208 20.52 -2.55 2.28
N LEU A 209 20.46 -2.93 3.55
CA LEU A 209 21.62 -3.27 4.36
C LEU A 209 21.75 -4.79 4.42
N TYR A 210 22.99 -5.28 4.34
CA TYR A 210 23.27 -6.71 4.32
C TYR A 210 24.39 -7.12 5.27
N THR A 211 24.35 -8.38 5.66
CA THR A 211 25.47 -9.07 6.30
C THR A 211 25.89 -10.27 5.46
N TYR A 212 27.16 -10.64 5.59
CA TYR A 212 27.70 -11.86 5.00
C TYR A 212 28.35 -12.73 6.08
N SER A 213 28.04 -14.03 6.08
CA SER A 213 28.69 -14.98 6.97
C SER A 213 28.60 -16.40 6.41
N ASN A 214 29.71 -17.13 6.41
CA ASN A 214 29.77 -18.55 6.06
C ASN A 214 29.13 -18.91 4.70
N GLY A 215 29.30 -18.04 3.69
CA GLY A 215 28.71 -18.26 2.36
C GLY A 215 27.32 -17.66 2.17
N TYR A 216 26.70 -17.10 3.21
CA TYR A 216 25.33 -16.63 3.17
C TYR A 216 25.24 -15.12 3.30
N TRP A 217 24.49 -14.52 2.38
CA TRP A 217 24.03 -13.15 2.48
C TRP A 217 22.68 -13.10 3.20
N LYS A 218 22.45 -12.05 4.00
CA LYS A 218 21.14 -11.72 4.57
C LYS A 218 20.84 -10.24 4.45
N ILE A 219 19.59 -9.91 4.14
CA ILE A 219 19.03 -8.57 4.27
C ILE A 219 18.76 -8.33 5.76
N ILE A 220 19.28 -7.24 6.29
CA ILE A 220 19.18 -6.93 7.72
C ILE A 220 18.44 -5.63 8.03
N ASP A 221 18.20 -4.79 7.02
CA ASP A 221 17.46 -3.53 7.14
C ASP A 221 17.18 -2.93 5.74
N SER A 222 16.25 -1.98 5.68
CA SER A 222 16.01 -1.09 4.54
C SER A 222 16.05 0.37 5.02
N LYS A 223 16.72 1.25 4.27
CA LYS A 223 16.87 2.68 4.64
C LYS A 223 16.81 3.61 3.46
N TYR A 224 16.19 4.77 3.64
CA TYR A 224 16.33 5.87 2.71
C TYR A 224 17.66 6.60 2.90
N GLU A 225 18.08 7.37 1.88
CA GLU A 225 19.37 8.07 1.88
C GLU A 225 19.58 8.96 3.12
N ASN A 226 18.51 9.60 3.60
CA ASN A 226 18.52 10.48 4.77
C ASN A 226 18.63 9.75 6.12
N GLU A 227 18.63 8.42 6.13
CA GLU A 227 18.63 7.57 7.34
C GLU A 227 19.93 6.76 7.53
N LEU A 228 20.87 6.87 6.59
CA LEU A 228 22.13 6.12 6.55
C LEU A 228 23.18 6.56 7.59
#